data_AF-A0A336MID8-F1
#
_entry.id   AF-A0A336MID8-F1
#
_cell.length_a   1.000
_cell.length_b   1.000
_cell.length_c   1.000
_cell.angle_alpha   90.00
_cell.angle_beta   90.00
_cell.angle_gamma   90.00
#
_symmetry.space_group_name_H-M   'P 1'
#
loop_
_entity.id
_entity.type
_entity.pdbx_description
1 polymer ?
#
loop_
_entity_poly.entity_id
_entity_poly.type
_entity_poly.pdbx_seq_one_letter_code
_entity_poly.pdbx_strand_id
1 'polypeptide(L)'
;MTEQGQKRVTCLICMIIHIIGFSHIEEPLPHELVFCGTYFAFLLISILGIIGFILNYPSTVLNEAIITFIGFLMYLIVSYLSMYNAEHDLHLQYLTDKEEAEHFFFKMSRMQSIASVTGTYLYLMHFVLCLDLLMITKPMEIDSEPRLSEARVEVTKPFAKADERAACAPLELDLKLPVWCEKLLFMKKDE
;
A
#
# COMPACT_ATOMS: atom_id res chain seq x y z
N MET A 1 -13.68 -1.18 7.30
CA MET A 1 -12.71 -1.94 6.49
C MET A 1 -11.36 -1.27 6.69
N THR A 2 -10.31 -2.00 7.10
CA THR A 2 -9.00 -1.39 7.36
C THR A 2 -8.31 -1.02 6.04
N GLU A 3 -7.50 0.04 6.04
CA GLU A 3 -6.78 0.53 4.86
C GLU A 3 -5.89 -0.55 4.22
N GLN A 4 -5.29 -1.40 5.06
CA GLN A 4 -4.53 -2.57 4.59
C GLN A 4 -5.39 -3.61 3.86
N GLY A 5 -6.66 -3.74 4.24
CA GLY A 5 -7.62 -4.58 3.52
C GLY A 5 -7.95 -4.04 2.13
N GLN A 6 -8.04 -2.72 1.99
CA GLN A 6 -8.34 -2.07 0.70
C GLN A 6 -7.24 -2.31 -0.34
N LYS A 7 -5.96 -2.17 0.03
CA LYS A 7 -4.84 -2.44 -0.91
C LYS A 7 -4.89 -3.86 -1.47
N ARG A 8 -5.17 -4.84 -0.60
CA ARG A 8 -5.21 -6.27 -0.95
C ARG A 8 -6.33 -6.57 -1.93
N VAL A 9 -7.52 -6.04 -1.65
CA VAL A 9 -8.68 -6.19 -2.53
C VAL A 9 -8.40 -5.55 -3.89
N THR A 10 -7.79 -4.36 -3.92
CA THR A 10 -7.43 -3.70 -5.18
C THR A 10 -6.40 -4.49 -5.99
N CYS A 11 -5.37 -5.06 -5.36
CA CYS A 11 -4.40 -5.92 -6.05
C CYS A 11 -5.07 -7.13 -6.70
N LEU A 12 -5.99 -7.79 -5.98
CA LEU A 12 -6.75 -8.93 -6.50
C LEU A 12 -7.64 -8.54 -7.68
N ILE A 13 -8.36 -7.41 -7.58
CA ILE A 13 -9.21 -6.91 -8.66
C ILE A 13 -8.35 -6.61 -9.90
N CYS A 14 -7.22 -5.92 -9.75
CA CYS A 14 -6.33 -5.60 -10.87
C CYS A 14 -5.79 -6.88 -11.54
N MET A 15 -5.42 -7.88 -10.75
CA MET A 15 -4.97 -9.18 -11.25
C MET A 15 -6.08 -9.89 -12.03
N ILE A 16 -7.30 -9.91 -11.51
CA ILE A 16 -8.46 -10.55 -12.18
C ILE A 16 -8.74 -9.86 -13.52
N ILE A 17 -8.78 -8.53 -13.54
CA ILE A 17 -8.99 -7.75 -14.77
C ILE A 17 -7.90 -8.09 -15.80
N HIS A 18 -6.64 -8.15 -15.37
CA HIS A 18 -5.51 -8.49 -16.24
C HIS A 18 -5.61 -9.92 -16.79
N ILE A 19 -5.96 -10.91 -15.97
CA ILE A 19 -6.14 -12.31 -16.39
C ILE A 19 -7.28 -12.43 -17.40
N ILE A 20 -8.42 -11.78 -17.15
CA ILE A 20 -9.57 -11.78 -18.07
C ILE A 20 -9.17 -11.16 -19.41
N GLY A 21 -8.44 -10.05 -19.38
CA GLY A 21 -7.99 -9.36 -20.59
C GLY A 21 -6.98 -10.18 -21.40
N PHE A 22 -6.06 -10.88 -20.74
CA PHE A 22 -5.09 -11.76 -21.40
C PHE A 22 -5.73 -13.06 -21.94
N SER A 23 -6.75 -13.59 -21.26
CA SER A 23 -7.39 -14.86 -21.65
C SER A 23 -8.31 -14.74 -22.87
N HIS A 24 -8.46 -13.53 -23.42
CA HIS A 24 -9.25 -13.31 -24.62
C HIS A 24 -8.46 -13.71 -25.87
N ILE A 25 -8.92 -14.78 -26.53
CA ILE A 25 -8.19 -15.47 -27.61
C ILE A 25 -8.16 -14.65 -28.90
N GLU A 26 -9.18 -13.82 -29.15
CA GLU A 26 -9.31 -13.08 -30.41
C GLU A 26 -8.34 -11.89 -30.48
N GLU A 27 -8.11 -11.21 -29.36
CA GLU A 27 -7.19 -10.06 -29.24
C GLU A 27 -6.58 -10.01 -27.82
N PRO A 28 -5.48 -10.74 -27.58
CA PRO A 28 -4.86 -10.74 -26.26
C PRO A 28 -4.22 -9.38 -25.97
N LEU A 29 -4.41 -8.87 -24.75
CA LEU A 29 -3.62 -7.73 -24.28
C LEU A 29 -2.12 -8.04 -24.37
N PRO A 30 -1.26 -7.07 -24.73
CA PRO A 30 0.17 -7.27 -24.77
C PRO A 30 0.62 -7.73 -23.39
N HIS A 31 1.25 -8.91 -23.34
CA HIS A 31 1.76 -9.51 -22.12
C HIS A 31 3.04 -8.79 -21.67
N GLU A 32 2.90 -7.50 -21.37
CA GLU A 32 3.99 -6.72 -20.81
C GLU A 32 4.29 -7.25 -19.41
N LEU A 33 5.53 -7.70 -19.22
CA LEU A 33 6.04 -8.21 -17.94
C LEU A 33 5.81 -7.22 -16.79
N VAL A 34 5.67 -5.93 -17.11
CA VAL A 34 5.39 -4.85 -16.16
C VAL A 34 4.03 -5.02 -15.48
N PHE A 35 2.97 -5.41 -16.22
CA PHE A 35 1.63 -5.58 -15.64
C PHE A 35 1.58 -6.78 -14.69
N CYS A 36 2.00 -7.93 -15.20
CA CYS A 36 2.03 -9.18 -14.43
C CYS A 36 2.96 -9.03 -13.22
N GLY A 37 4.18 -8.52 -13.44
CA GLY A 37 5.16 -8.30 -12.38
C GLY A 37 4.64 -7.38 -11.28
N THR A 38 3.99 -6.27 -11.63
CA THR A 38 3.45 -5.33 -10.62
C THR A 38 2.33 -5.96 -9.82
N TYR A 39 1.26 -6.43 -10.47
CA TYR A 39 0.11 -6.97 -9.73
C TYR A 39 0.48 -8.22 -8.94
N PHE A 40 1.31 -9.10 -9.49
CA PHE A 40 1.73 -10.33 -8.83
C PHE A 40 2.69 -10.07 -7.68
N ALA A 41 3.69 -9.20 -7.86
CA ALA A 41 4.64 -8.88 -6.79
C ALA A 41 3.92 -8.24 -5.60
N PHE A 42 3.02 -7.28 -5.82
CA PHE A 42 2.28 -6.63 -4.73
C PHE A 42 1.25 -7.56 -4.06
N LEU A 43 0.70 -8.53 -4.81
CA LEU A 43 -0.10 -9.61 -4.22
C LEU A 43 0.75 -10.52 -3.33
N LEU A 44 1.95 -10.92 -3.79
CA LEU A 44 2.88 -11.73 -2.99
C LEU A 44 3.35 -11.00 -1.73
N ILE A 45 3.73 -9.72 -1.86
CA ILE A 45 4.10 -8.88 -0.71
C ILE A 45 2.94 -8.81 0.30
N SER A 46 1.71 -8.71 -0.19
CA SER A 46 0.52 -8.74 0.68
C SER A 46 0.35 -10.06 1.43
N ILE A 47 0.60 -11.19 0.77
CA ILE A 47 0.56 -12.53 1.39
C ILE A 47 1.67 -12.67 2.44
N LEU A 48 2.90 -12.25 2.09
CA LEU A 48 4.04 -12.26 3.03
C LEU A 48 3.76 -11.37 4.25
N GLY A 49 3.10 -10.23 4.07
CA GLY A 49 2.67 -9.37 5.18
C GLY A 49 1.64 -10.03 6.10
N ILE A 50 0.73 -10.85 5.57
CA ILE A 50 -0.21 -11.65 6.37
C ILE A 50 0.54 -12.73 7.16
N ILE A 51 1.48 -13.42 6.51
CA ILE A 51 2.29 -14.45 7.17
C ILE A 51 3.14 -13.82 8.28
N GLY A 52 3.77 -12.68 8.03
CA GLY A 52 4.54 -11.93 9.03
C GLY A 52 3.69 -11.52 10.23
N PHE A 53 2.45 -11.08 9.99
CA PHE A 53 1.49 -10.78 11.06
C PHE A 53 1.14 -12.02 11.89
N ILE A 54 0.85 -13.17 11.25
CA ILE A 54 0.53 -14.42 11.95
C ILE A 54 1.73 -14.93 12.77
N LEU A 55 2.96 -14.76 12.24
CA LEU A 55 4.20 -15.18 12.90
C LEU A 55 4.74 -14.14 13.90
N ASN A 56 4.03 -13.04 14.16
CA ASN A 56 4.46 -11.94 15.03
C ASN A 56 5.85 -11.36 14.67
N TYR A 57 6.18 -11.28 13.38
CA TYR A 57 7.35 -10.52 12.92
C TYR A 57 6.92 -9.09 12.61
N PRO A 58 7.24 -8.10 13.47
CA PRO A 58 6.83 -6.72 13.24
C PRO A 58 7.60 -6.13 12.04
N SER A 59 6.86 -5.53 11.10
CA SER A 59 7.46 -4.70 10.05
C SER A 59 7.78 -3.31 10.62
N THR A 60 8.93 -2.74 10.25
CA THR A 60 9.25 -1.37 10.61
C THR A 60 8.44 -0.40 9.76
N VAL A 61 8.01 0.72 10.36
CA VAL A 61 7.21 1.75 9.65
C VAL A 61 7.96 2.30 8.43
N LEU A 62 9.29 2.39 8.50
CA LEU A 62 10.14 2.81 7.37
C LEU A 62 10.07 1.82 6.19
N ASN A 63 10.08 0.52 6.45
CA ASN A 63 9.98 -0.49 5.39
C ASN A 63 8.60 -0.45 4.73
N GLU A 64 7.53 -0.28 5.51
CA GLU A 64 6.18 -0.11 4.94
C GLU A 64 6.08 1.17 4.09
N ALA A 65 6.70 2.28 4.53
CA ALA A 65 6.77 3.52 3.77
C ALA A 65 7.48 3.33 2.41
N ILE A 66 8.64 2.65 2.40
CA ILE A 66 9.39 2.38 1.16
C ILE A 66 8.58 1.50 0.21
N ILE A 67 7.99 0.41 0.71
CA ILE A 67 7.19 -0.51 -0.10
C ILE A 67 5.96 0.20 -0.69
N THR A 68 5.27 1.02 0.10
CA THR A 68 4.09 1.75 -0.37
C THR A 68 4.43 2.86 -1.35
N PHE A 69 5.57 3.52 -1.21
CA PHE A 69 6.08 4.46 -2.20
C PHE A 69 6.42 3.79 -3.54
N ILE A 70 7.10 2.64 -3.51
CA ILE A 70 7.38 1.85 -4.72
C ILE A 70 6.06 1.39 -5.35
N GLY A 71 5.09 0.95 -4.54
CA GLY A 71 3.75 0.58 -5.00
C GLY A 71 3.03 1.72 -5.71
N PHE A 72 3.07 2.93 -5.13
CA PHE A 72 2.53 4.12 -5.76
C PHE A 72 3.14 4.36 -7.15
N LEU A 73 4.47 4.34 -7.28
CA LEU A 73 5.14 4.56 -8.57
C LEU A 73 4.81 3.48 -9.59
N MET A 74 4.84 2.21 -9.20
CA MET A 74 4.59 1.09 -10.10
C MET A 74 3.13 1.08 -10.60
N TYR A 75 2.15 1.31 -9.72
CA TYR A 75 0.74 1.40 -10.12
C TYR A 75 0.46 2.61 -11.00
N LEU A 76 1.17 3.73 -10.79
CA LEU A 76 1.08 4.91 -11.64
C LEU A 76 1.62 4.61 -13.04
N ILE A 77 2.81 4.01 -13.14
CA ILE A 77 3.42 3.61 -14.43
C ILE A 77 2.49 2.65 -15.18
N VAL A 78 1.96 1.65 -14.49
CA VAL A 78 1.01 0.68 -15.06
C VAL A 78 -0.27 1.34 -15.56
N SER A 79 -0.81 2.33 -14.84
CA SER A 79 -1.98 3.08 -15.29
C SER A 79 -1.72 3.81 -16.60
N TYR A 80 -0.58 4.51 -16.71
CA TYR A 80 -0.18 5.21 -17.93
C TYR A 80 0.09 4.23 -19.07
N LEU A 81 0.86 3.16 -18.82
CA LEU A 81 1.22 2.17 -19.83
C LEU A 81 -0.01 1.49 -20.43
N SER A 82 -1.05 1.26 -19.63
CA SER A 82 -2.32 0.70 -20.11
C SER A 82 -2.94 1.60 -21.20
N MET A 83 -3.10 2.90 -20.94
CA MET A 83 -3.67 3.84 -21.91
C MET A 83 -2.72 4.11 -23.08
N TYR A 84 -1.41 4.16 -22.83
CA TYR A 84 -0.41 4.30 -23.88
C TYR A 84 -0.50 3.16 -24.91
N ASN A 85 -0.65 1.92 -24.43
CA ASN A 85 -0.84 0.75 -25.30
C ASN A 85 -2.18 0.80 -26.05
N ALA A 86 -3.21 1.42 -25.48
CA ALA A 86 -4.48 1.62 -26.18
C ALA A 86 -4.36 2.64 -27.33
N GLU A 87 -3.62 3.73 -27.12
CA GLU A 87 -3.41 4.78 -28.13
C GLU A 87 -2.52 4.34 -29.29
N HIS A 88 -1.52 3.49 -29.02
CA HIS A 88 -0.55 3.02 -30.01
C HIS A 88 -0.96 1.73 -30.72
N ASP A 89 -2.16 1.21 -30.44
CA ASP A 89 -2.65 0.03 -31.14
C ASP A 89 -3.12 0.37 -32.56
N LEU A 90 -2.57 -0.34 -33.55
CA LEU A 90 -2.85 -0.09 -34.96
C LEU A 90 -4.31 -0.35 -35.33
N HIS A 91 -4.98 -1.33 -34.69
CA HIS A 91 -6.37 -1.62 -35.01
C HIS A 91 -7.29 -0.49 -34.54
N LEU A 92 -7.04 0.05 -33.35
CA LEU A 92 -7.82 1.16 -32.77
C LEU A 92 -7.70 2.45 -33.58
N GLN A 93 -6.54 2.75 -34.17
CA GLN A 93 -6.31 3.99 -34.92
C GLN A 93 -7.16 4.14 -36.20
N TYR A 94 -7.71 3.04 -36.73
CA TYR A 94 -8.56 3.07 -37.94
C TYR A 94 -10.06 2.98 -37.63
N LEU A 95 -10.45 2.88 -36.36
CA LEU A 95 -11.85 2.81 -35.92
C LEU A 95 -12.41 4.22 -35.69
N THR A 96 -13.74 4.37 -35.86
CA THR A 96 -14.43 5.60 -35.47
C THR A 96 -14.54 5.67 -33.94
N ASP A 97 -14.60 6.86 -33.33
CA ASP A 97 -14.72 7.05 -31.86
C ASP A 97 -15.79 6.16 -31.18
N LYS A 98 -16.91 5.89 -31.87
CA LYS A 98 -17.98 5.02 -31.36
C LYS A 98 -17.59 3.55 -31.35
N GLU A 99 -16.90 3.10 -32.39
CA GLU A 99 -16.49 1.72 -32.58
C GLU A 99 -15.28 1.41 -31.69
N GLU A 100 -14.36 2.38 -31.52
CA GLU A 100 -13.25 2.31 -30.58
C GLU A 100 -13.75 2.12 -29.14
N ALA A 101 -14.73 2.93 -28.71
CA ALA A 101 -15.31 2.82 -27.38
C ALA A 101 -16.01 1.47 -27.12
N GLU A 102 -16.47 0.80 -28.17
CA GLU A 102 -17.08 -0.52 -28.08
C GLU A 102 -16.08 -1.69 -28.13
N HIS A 103 -14.86 -1.45 -28.62
CA HIS A 103 -13.80 -2.45 -28.76
C HIS A 103 -13.44 -3.08 -27.42
N PHE A 104 -13.30 -4.41 -27.40
CA PHE A 104 -12.98 -5.15 -26.18
C PHE A 104 -11.62 -4.71 -25.60
N PHE A 105 -10.59 -4.59 -26.46
CA PHE A 105 -9.26 -4.15 -26.05
C PHE A 105 -9.28 -2.76 -25.37
N PHE A 106 -9.98 -1.79 -25.96
CA PHE A 106 -10.12 -0.45 -25.39
C PHE A 106 -10.83 -0.49 -24.03
N LYS A 107 -11.95 -1.21 -23.92
CA LYS A 107 -12.69 -1.37 -22.66
C LYS A 107 -11.84 -2.00 -21.57
N MET A 108 -11.12 -3.07 -21.87
CA MET A 108 -10.27 -3.76 -20.90
C MET A 108 -9.10 -2.89 -20.46
N SER A 109 -8.42 -2.23 -21.40
CA SER A 109 -7.33 -1.31 -21.06
C SER A 109 -7.85 -0.14 -20.21
N ARG A 110 -9.01 0.43 -20.54
CA ARG A 110 -9.63 1.49 -19.75
C ARG A 110 -9.96 1.04 -18.33
N MET A 111 -10.57 -0.14 -18.18
CA MET A 111 -10.85 -0.70 -16.85
C MET A 111 -9.57 -0.96 -16.06
N GLN A 112 -8.54 -1.50 -16.70
CA GLN A 112 -7.24 -1.76 -16.08
C GLN A 112 -6.56 -0.46 -15.63
N SER A 113 -6.59 0.60 -16.44
CA SER A 113 -6.06 1.91 -16.06
C SER A 113 -6.83 2.49 -14.87
N ILE A 114 -8.17 2.51 -14.90
CA ILE A 114 -9.00 3.00 -13.78
C ILE A 114 -8.72 2.24 -12.48
N ALA A 115 -8.63 0.91 -12.57
CA ALA A 115 -8.29 0.07 -11.42
C ALA A 115 -6.89 0.40 -10.88
N SER A 116 -5.93 0.63 -11.77
CA SER A 116 -4.54 0.95 -11.40
C SER A 116 -4.39 2.35 -10.80
N VAL A 117 -5.13 3.35 -11.29
CA VAL A 117 -5.22 4.69 -10.68
C VAL A 117 -5.80 4.59 -9.27
N THR A 118 -6.84 3.78 -9.09
CA THR A 118 -7.43 3.56 -7.76
C THR A 118 -6.40 2.94 -6.79
N GLY A 119 -5.62 1.96 -7.27
CA GLY A 119 -4.49 1.40 -6.52
C GLY A 119 -3.43 2.45 -6.18
N THR A 120 -3.08 3.30 -7.14
CA THR A 120 -2.13 4.41 -6.96
C THR A 120 -2.54 5.32 -5.81
N TYR A 121 -3.80 5.73 -5.75
CA TYR A 121 -4.32 6.56 -4.65
C TYR A 121 -4.26 5.85 -3.29
N LEU A 122 -4.59 4.56 -3.23
CA LEU A 122 -4.51 3.78 -1.99
C LEU A 122 -3.07 3.66 -1.48
N TYR A 123 -2.10 3.41 -2.37
CA TYR A 123 -0.69 3.37 -2.00
C TYR A 123 -0.14 4.74 -1.58
N LEU A 124 -0.57 5.81 -2.26
CA LEU A 124 -0.19 7.17 -1.90
C LEU A 124 -0.70 7.58 -0.52
N MET A 125 -1.98 7.33 -0.23
CA MET A 125 -2.58 7.64 1.07
C MET A 125 -1.86 6.90 2.20
N HIS A 126 -1.52 5.63 1.98
CA HIS A 126 -0.78 4.86 2.96
C HIS A 126 0.65 5.35 3.16
N PHE A 127 1.31 5.75 2.08
CA PHE A 127 2.64 6.32 2.17
C PHE A 127 2.64 7.60 3.02
N VAL A 128 1.66 8.49 2.79
CA VAL A 128 1.48 9.71 3.60
C VAL A 128 1.22 9.36 5.06
N LEU A 129 0.36 8.38 5.35
CA LEU A 129 0.12 7.93 6.72
C LEU A 129 1.41 7.39 7.38
N CYS A 130 2.21 6.60 6.67
CA CYS A 130 3.48 6.11 7.18
C CYS A 130 4.48 7.25 7.42
N LEU A 131 4.52 8.27 6.55
CA LEU A 131 5.34 9.46 6.76
C LEU A 131 4.91 10.23 8.01
N ASP A 132 3.61 10.44 8.21
CA ASP A 132 3.09 11.11 9.41
C ASP A 132 3.49 10.36 10.68
N LEU A 133 3.37 9.03 10.68
CA LEU A 133 3.80 8.19 11.80
C LEU A 133 5.32 8.27 12.03
N LEU A 134 6.13 8.31 10.97
CA LEU A 134 7.58 8.48 11.08
C LEU A 134 7.96 9.83 11.68
N MET A 135 7.24 10.90 11.31
CA MET A 135 7.46 12.24 11.84
C MET A 135 7.07 12.36 13.32
N ILE A 136 6.01 11.68 13.75
CA ILE A 136 5.61 11.65 15.16
C ILE A 136 6.59 10.80 16.00
N THR A 137 7.09 9.69 15.43
CA THR A 137 7.92 8.73 16.15
C THR A 137 9.38 9.19 16.27
N LYS A 138 9.88 9.99 15.33
CA LYS A 138 11.20 10.63 15.47
C LYS A 138 11.03 11.95 16.21
N PRO A 139 11.47 12.10 17.48
CA PRO A 139 11.66 13.43 18.01
C PRO A 139 12.66 14.15 17.10
N MET A 140 12.24 15.29 16.58
CA MET A 140 13.07 16.16 15.78
C MET A 140 14.24 16.64 16.66
N GLU A 141 15.37 15.93 16.63
CA GLU A 141 16.66 16.48 17.09
C GLU A 141 17.06 17.56 16.08
N ILE A 142 16.52 18.77 16.26
CA ILE A 142 17.17 19.98 15.79
C ILE A 142 18.38 20.18 16.72
N ASP A 143 19.44 19.40 16.50
CA ASP A 143 20.70 19.64 17.20
C ASP A 143 21.40 20.81 16.50
N SER A 144 21.15 22.00 17.02
CA SER A 144 21.91 23.20 16.68
C SER A 144 23.06 23.34 17.69
N GLU A 145 24.24 22.93 17.21
CA GLU A 145 25.62 23.30 17.61
C GLU A 145 26.51 22.17 18.18
N PRO A 146 27.70 21.93 17.57
CA PRO A 146 28.69 21.02 18.12
C PRO A 146 29.49 21.73 19.22
N ARG A 147 29.09 21.59 20.49
CA ARG A 147 29.99 21.92 21.61
C ARG A 147 30.89 20.73 21.94
N LEU A 148 32.07 20.78 21.33
CA LEU A 148 33.28 20.12 21.83
C LEU A 148 33.48 20.48 23.32
N SER A 149 33.99 19.50 24.06
CA SER A 149 34.49 19.56 25.45
C SER A 149 33.45 19.44 26.57
N GLU A 150 33.20 18.20 27.00
CA GLU A 150 33.29 17.83 28.42
C GLU A 150 33.51 16.31 28.56
N ALA A 151 34.77 15.93 28.36
CA ALA A 151 35.29 14.64 28.80
C ALA A 151 35.66 14.72 30.29
N ARG A 152 34.83 14.14 31.17
CA ARG A 152 35.21 13.41 32.40
C ARG A 152 34.00 13.26 33.32
N VAL A 153 33.47 12.04 33.43
CA VAL A 153 33.46 11.25 34.69
C VAL A 153 33.29 9.78 34.29
N GLU A 154 34.38 9.06 34.38
CA GLU A 154 34.46 7.60 34.35
C GLU A 154 34.16 7.08 35.76
N VAL A 155 33.11 6.27 35.96
CA VAL A 155 33.04 5.33 37.09
C VAL A 155 32.40 4.03 36.62
N THR A 156 33.13 2.97 36.93
CA THR A 156 33.07 1.59 36.47
C THR A 156 31.92 0.72 37.05
N LYS A 157 31.63 -0.37 36.29
CA LYS A 157 31.15 -1.74 36.66
C LYS A 157 29.65 -2.06 36.47
N PRO A 158 29.29 -3.35 36.30
CA PRO A 158 29.94 -4.44 35.56
C PRO A 158 28.96 -5.15 34.59
N PHE A 159 29.47 -6.12 33.82
CA PHE A 159 28.71 -7.10 33.05
C PHE A 159 27.55 -7.70 33.87
N ALA A 160 26.31 -7.44 33.46
CA ALA A 160 25.13 -8.17 33.90
C ALA A 160 24.45 -8.80 32.68
N LYS A 161 24.43 -10.13 32.69
CA LYS A 161 23.71 -10.98 31.74
C LYS A 161 22.35 -11.30 32.36
N ALA A 162 21.28 -10.73 31.83
CA ALA A 162 19.85 -11.04 32.05
C ALA A 162 19.04 -10.00 31.23
N ASP A 163 17.94 -10.26 30.55
CA ASP A 163 17.02 -11.38 30.47
C ASP A 163 16.26 -11.24 29.14
N GLU A 164 16.08 -12.34 28.43
CA GLU A 164 15.34 -12.47 27.18
C GLU A 164 13.84 -12.57 27.48
N ARG A 165 13.28 -11.63 28.25
CA ARG A 165 11.86 -11.58 28.63
C ARG A 165 11.39 -10.15 28.96
N ALA A 166 11.35 -9.28 27.96
CA ALA A 166 10.69 -7.97 28.09
C ALA A 166 9.77 -7.60 26.90
N ALA A 167 9.46 -8.56 26.03
CA ALA A 167 8.49 -8.39 24.95
C ALA A 167 7.14 -9.02 25.32
N CYS A 168 6.53 -8.58 26.42
CA CYS A 168 5.10 -8.81 26.68
C CYS A 168 4.61 -7.91 27.81
N ALA A 169 4.47 -6.62 27.54
CA ALA A 169 3.56 -5.77 28.30
C ALA A 169 2.33 -5.55 27.42
N PRO A 170 1.11 -5.92 27.85
CA PRO A 170 -0.09 -5.48 27.17
C PRO A 170 -0.17 -3.97 27.34
N LEU A 171 -0.08 -3.25 26.23
CA LEU A 171 -0.39 -1.83 26.20
C LEU A 171 -1.92 -1.72 26.41
N GLU A 172 -2.37 -1.58 27.66
CA GLU A 172 -3.71 -1.09 27.95
C GLU A 172 -3.80 0.33 27.41
N LEU A 173 -4.24 0.43 26.16
CA LEU A 173 -4.64 1.68 25.54
C LEU A 173 -5.96 2.06 26.20
N ASP A 174 -5.90 2.85 27.27
CA ASP A 174 -7.06 3.51 27.88
C ASP A 174 -7.61 4.56 26.89
N LEU A 175 -8.27 4.04 25.85
CA LEU A 175 -8.89 4.81 24.79
C LEU A 175 -10.20 5.35 25.35
N LYS A 176 -10.14 6.51 26.02
CA LYS A 176 -11.33 7.32 26.32
C LYS A 176 -12.02 7.67 25.00
N LEU A 177 -13.02 6.88 24.65
CA LEU A 177 -13.93 7.13 23.54
C LEU A 177 -14.59 8.51 23.73
N PRO A 178 -14.66 9.35 22.69
CA PRO A 178 -15.37 10.62 22.77
C PRO A 178 -16.88 10.39 23.00
N VAL A 179 -17.47 11.22 23.87
CA VAL A 179 -18.86 11.18 24.39
C VAL A 179 -19.96 11.10 23.31
N TRP A 180 -19.63 11.36 22.05
CA TRP A 180 -20.58 11.26 20.94
C TRP A 180 -20.86 9.81 20.50
N CYS A 181 -20.05 8.83 20.94
CA CYS A 181 -20.21 7.42 20.55
C CYS A 181 -21.29 6.68 21.35
N GLU A 182 -21.70 7.17 22.54
CA GLU A 182 -22.77 6.54 23.34
C GLU A 182 -24.18 6.82 22.80
N LYS A 183 -24.39 7.94 22.09
CA LYS A 183 -25.74 8.32 21.61
C LYS A 183 -26.23 7.53 20.40
N LEU A 184 -25.37 6.77 19.71
CA LEU A 184 -25.75 5.97 18.54
C LEU A 184 -26.12 4.52 18.86
N LEU A 185 -25.84 4.03 20.08
CA LEU A 185 -26.14 2.66 20.50
C LEU A 185 -27.51 2.47 21.18
N PHE A 186 -28.27 3.55 21.39
CA PHE A 186 -29.59 3.52 22.06
C PHE A 186 -30.81 3.83 21.17
N MET A 187 -30.66 3.94 19.85
CA MET A 187 -31.78 4.27 18.94
C MET A 187 -32.23 3.13 18.01
N LYS A 188 -32.05 1.87 18.41
CA LYS A 188 -32.70 0.76 17.69
C LYS A 188 -33.16 -0.37 18.61
N LYS A 189 -34.04 -0.02 19.53
CA LYS A 189 -34.97 -0.97 20.13
C LYS A 189 -36.13 -0.14 20.66
N ASP A 190 -37.14 0.05 19.81
CA ASP A 190 -38.56 0.02 20.15
C ASP A 190 -39.34 0.29 18.85
N GLU A 191 -40.34 -0.58 18.64
CA GLU A 191 -41.22 -0.79 17.47
C GLU A 191 -40.73 -1.74 16.37
#